data_AF-A0A259DEG7-F1
#
_entry.id   AF-A0A259DEG7-F1
#
_cell.length_a   1.000
_cell.length_b   1.000
_cell.length_c   1.000
_cell.angle_alpha   90.00
_cell.angle_beta   90.00
_cell.angle_gamma   90.00
#
_symmetry.space_group_name_H-M   'P 1'
#
loop_
_entity.id
_entity.type
_entity.pdbx_description
1 polymer ?
#
loop_
_entity_poly.entity_id
_entity_poly.type
_entity_poly.pdbx_seq_one_letter_code
_entity_poly.pdbx_strand_id
1 'polypeptide(L)'
;MLFSILVSGFLLLSPAHAHNGEDHGVTPAMVGQSLEPRFEARGTLAEMTGILSEDHLWLFVTRVATSEPWPNLKIEVETAGQTRQAAEQSSGVYQLDAEPVAQPGRHALTLTLQGQGLEELLTAELITPAPATSPVSGYGWLAAALGAVVALIAVALLYR
;
A
#
# COMPACT_ATOMS: atom_id res chain seq x y z
N MET A 1 86.18 5.52 -0.89
CA MET A 1 84.90 6.03 -1.46
C MET A 1 83.80 5.18 -0.86
N LEU A 2 83.27 5.56 0.31
CA LEU A 2 82.07 6.37 0.59
C LEU A 2 80.74 5.59 0.47
N PHE A 3 79.96 5.72 1.55
CA PHE A 3 78.67 5.17 1.98
C PHE A 3 77.52 4.96 0.96
N SER A 4 76.82 3.83 1.13
CA SER A 4 75.39 3.65 1.52
C SER A 4 74.23 4.22 0.67
N ILE A 5 73.06 3.61 0.92
CA ILE A 5 71.67 3.91 0.50
C ILE A 5 71.27 3.06 -0.74
N LEU A 6 70.16 2.29 -0.80
CA LEU A 6 68.81 2.49 -0.29
C LEU A 6 68.04 1.15 -0.21
N VAL A 7 67.26 0.97 0.85
CA VAL A 7 66.19 -0.04 0.96
C VAL A 7 65.04 0.39 0.04
N SER A 8 64.56 -0.49 -0.84
CA SER A 8 63.26 -0.30 -1.50
C SER A 8 62.47 -1.60 -1.50
N GLY A 9 61.35 -1.59 -0.78
CA GLY A 9 60.48 -2.73 -0.58
C GLY A 9 59.75 -3.11 -1.86
N PHE A 10 59.77 -4.41 -2.17
CA PHE A 10 58.88 -4.95 -3.18
C PHE A 10 57.54 -5.28 -2.52
N LEU A 11 56.56 -4.39 -2.73
CA LEU A 11 55.16 -4.58 -2.38
C LEU A 11 54.66 -5.90 -2.99
N LEU A 12 54.23 -6.82 -2.15
CA LEU A 12 53.43 -7.98 -2.56
C LEU A 12 52.10 -7.44 -3.10
N LEU A 13 51.95 -7.41 -4.43
CA LEU A 13 50.64 -7.25 -5.07
C LEU A 13 49.78 -8.44 -4.62
N SER A 14 48.87 -8.18 -3.68
CA SER A 14 47.78 -9.10 -3.40
C SER A 14 46.93 -9.19 -4.67
N PRO A 15 46.60 -10.40 -5.18
CA PRO A 15 45.54 -10.50 -6.16
C PRO A 15 44.27 -9.99 -5.49
N ALA A 16 43.77 -8.84 -5.94
CA ALA A 16 42.40 -8.48 -5.69
C ALA A 16 41.55 -9.57 -6.35
N HIS A 17 41.09 -10.53 -5.55
CA HIS A 17 39.99 -11.37 -5.93
C HIS A 17 38.82 -10.44 -6.15
N ALA A 18 38.53 -10.15 -7.42
CA ALA A 18 37.25 -9.60 -7.79
C ALA A 18 36.22 -10.57 -7.23
N HIS A 19 35.51 -10.10 -6.22
CA HIS A 19 34.34 -10.77 -5.69
C HIS A 19 33.40 -11.00 -6.89
N ASN A 20 33.16 -12.29 -7.10
CA ASN A 20 32.23 -12.87 -8.03
C ASN A 20 31.00 -11.97 -8.15
N GLY A 21 30.66 -11.52 -9.36
CA GLY A 21 29.43 -10.76 -9.54
C GLY A 21 28.27 -11.57 -8.99
N GLU A 22 27.64 -11.09 -7.92
CA GLU A 22 26.35 -11.58 -7.48
C GLU A 22 25.44 -11.55 -8.70
N ASP A 23 25.16 -12.76 -9.21
CA ASP A 23 23.87 -13.03 -9.80
C ASP A 23 22.84 -12.40 -8.87
N HIS A 24 22.22 -11.31 -9.33
CA HIS A 24 21.05 -10.73 -8.68
C HIS A 24 19.90 -11.71 -8.90
N GLY A 25 20.01 -12.84 -8.20
CA GLY A 25 19.04 -13.90 -8.16
C GLY A 25 17.69 -13.26 -7.90
N VAL A 26 16.73 -13.63 -8.77
CA VAL A 26 15.30 -13.32 -8.75
C VAL A 26 14.95 -12.27 -7.72
N THR A 27 14.77 -11.01 -8.15
CA THR A 27 14.11 -10.00 -7.33
C THR A 27 12.90 -10.68 -6.69
N PRO A 28 12.87 -10.89 -5.35
CA PRO A 28 11.69 -11.43 -4.72
C PRO A 28 10.55 -10.52 -5.16
N ALA A 29 9.50 -11.09 -5.73
CA ALA A 29 8.31 -10.31 -6.04
C ALA A 29 7.98 -9.55 -4.76
N MET A 30 8.13 -8.22 -4.81
CA MET A 30 7.77 -7.37 -3.70
C MET A 30 6.31 -7.71 -3.43
N VAL A 31 6.04 -8.36 -2.29
CA VAL A 31 4.67 -8.61 -1.86
C VAL A 31 4.08 -7.21 -1.76
N GLY A 32 3.27 -6.85 -2.75
CA GLY A 32 2.62 -5.56 -2.80
C GLY A 32 1.76 -5.49 -1.55
N GLN A 33 2.22 -4.74 -0.54
CA GLN A 33 1.38 -4.40 0.58
C GLN A 33 0.19 -3.66 -0.04
N SER A 34 -1.01 -4.22 0.11
CA SER A 34 -2.24 -3.55 -0.33
C SER A 34 -2.35 -2.30 0.53
N LEU A 35 -1.93 -1.16 -0.01
CA LEU A 35 -2.12 0.12 0.64
C LEU A 35 -3.61 0.37 0.76
N GLU A 36 -4.03 0.88 1.91
CA GLU A 36 -5.41 1.33 2.11
C GLU A 36 -5.80 2.35 1.03
N PRO A 37 -7.02 2.24 0.47
CA PRO A 37 -7.51 3.20 -0.51
C PRO A 37 -7.45 4.61 0.04
N ARG A 38 -6.92 5.54 -0.75
CA ARG A 38 -6.70 6.92 -0.32
C ARG A 38 -6.89 7.91 -1.46
N PHE A 39 -7.13 9.15 -1.10
CA PHE A 39 -7.13 10.28 -2.01
C PHE A 39 -6.43 11.49 -1.37
N GLU A 40 -6.02 12.42 -2.20
CA GLU A 40 -5.51 13.72 -1.79
C GLU A 40 -6.30 14.81 -2.50
N ALA A 41 -6.58 15.90 -1.78
CA ALA A 41 -7.21 17.10 -2.31
C ALA A 41 -6.48 18.33 -1.78
N ARG A 42 -6.20 19.29 -2.66
CA ARG A 42 -5.47 20.51 -2.30
C ARG A 42 -6.23 21.73 -2.81
N GLY A 43 -6.54 22.63 -1.89
CA GLY A 43 -7.12 23.94 -2.15
C GLY A 43 -6.10 25.06 -2.13
N THR A 44 -6.57 26.28 -1.90
CA THR A 44 -5.71 27.47 -1.76
C THR A 44 -5.15 27.56 -0.35
N LEU A 45 -5.95 27.20 0.66
CA LEU A 45 -5.64 27.32 2.07
C LEU A 45 -5.55 25.96 2.76
N ALA A 46 -6.34 24.97 2.34
CA ALA A 46 -6.39 23.65 2.97
C ALA A 46 -5.81 22.53 2.08
N GLU A 47 -5.16 21.58 2.73
CA GLU A 47 -4.77 20.27 2.17
C GLU A 47 -5.55 19.19 2.91
N MET A 48 -6.03 18.17 2.19
CA MET A 48 -6.75 17.04 2.76
C MET A 48 -6.21 15.72 2.21
N THR A 49 -5.99 14.77 3.11
CA THR A 49 -5.77 13.36 2.77
C THR A 49 -6.93 12.54 3.33
N GLY A 50 -7.58 11.76 2.48
CA GLY A 50 -8.60 10.80 2.88
C GLY A 50 -8.05 9.37 2.85
N ILE A 51 -8.33 8.58 3.89
CA ILE A 51 -7.96 7.16 3.96
C ILE A 51 -9.20 6.35 4.32
N LEU A 52 -9.53 5.38 3.46
CA LEU A 52 -10.54 4.39 3.73
C LEU A 52 -9.91 3.26 4.55
N SER A 53 -10.34 3.11 5.80
CA SER A 53 -9.82 2.12 6.74
C SER A 53 -10.97 1.55 7.57
N GLU A 54 -11.01 0.22 7.70
CA GLU A 54 -12.11 -0.49 8.34
C GLU A 54 -13.46 -0.06 7.75
N ASP A 55 -14.42 0.35 8.57
CA ASP A 55 -15.76 0.80 8.16
C ASP A 55 -15.86 2.33 8.03
N HIS A 56 -14.72 3.02 7.95
CA HIS A 56 -14.67 4.48 8.02
C HIS A 56 -13.80 5.14 6.95
N LEU A 57 -14.22 6.35 6.55
CA LEU A 57 -13.39 7.27 5.80
C LEU A 57 -12.80 8.29 6.79
N TRP A 58 -11.49 8.22 6.98
CA TRP A 58 -10.72 9.16 7.79
C TRP A 58 -10.23 10.32 6.93
N LEU A 59 -10.38 11.54 7.41
CA LEU A 59 -9.98 12.76 6.73
C LEU A 59 -8.98 13.51 7.60
N PHE A 60 -7.79 13.76 7.06
CA PHE A 60 -6.74 14.54 7.70
C PHE A 60 -6.64 15.87 6.99
N VAL A 61 -6.86 16.98 7.70
CA VAL A 61 -6.86 18.32 7.11
C VAL A 61 -5.73 19.15 7.70
N THR A 62 -4.92 19.74 6.83
CA THR A 62 -3.80 20.60 7.19
C THR A 62 -3.88 21.95 6.48
N ARG A 63 -3.17 22.94 7.01
CA ARG A 63 -2.99 24.25 6.36
C ARG A 63 -1.92 24.14 5.28
N VAL A 64 -2.20 24.64 4.08
CA VAL A 64 -1.19 24.71 2.99
C VAL A 64 0.06 25.49 3.42
N ALA A 65 -0.12 26.56 4.19
CA ALA A 65 0.97 27.47 4.55
C ALA A 65 1.94 26.90 5.59
N THR A 66 1.46 26.03 6.49
CA THR A 66 2.23 25.57 7.65
C THR A 66 2.28 24.05 7.81
N SER A 67 1.49 23.31 7.03
CA SER A 67 1.25 21.87 7.17
C SER A 67 0.74 21.44 8.56
N GLU A 68 0.27 22.38 9.37
CA GLU A 68 -0.31 22.09 10.68
C GLU A 68 -1.75 21.59 10.53
N PRO A 69 -2.21 20.67 11.40
CA PRO A 69 -3.60 20.22 11.43
C PRO A 69 -4.58 21.38 11.60
N TRP A 70 -5.72 21.31 10.92
CA TRP A 70 -6.76 22.35 10.96
C TRP A 70 -8.04 21.86 11.66
N PRO A 71 -8.20 22.16 12.97
CA PRO A 71 -9.36 21.72 13.76
C PRO A 71 -10.60 22.61 13.58
N ASN A 72 -11.73 22.19 14.14
CA ASN A 72 -12.99 22.94 14.21
C ASN A 72 -13.55 23.36 12.85
N LEU A 73 -13.42 22.49 11.84
CA LEU A 73 -14.02 22.67 10.53
C LEU A 73 -15.34 21.88 10.44
N LYS A 74 -16.33 22.49 9.79
CA LYS A 74 -17.46 21.75 9.22
C LYS A 74 -17.00 21.19 7.88
N ILE A 75 -16.98 19.86 7.77
CA ILE A 75 -16.59 19.16 6.54
C ILE A 75 -17.77 18.36 6.03
N GLU A 76 -18.25 18.69 4.84
CA GLU A 76 -19.26 17.92 4.12
C GLU A 76 -18.61 17.18 2.96
N VAL A 77 -18.90 15.88 2.86
CA VAL A 77 -18.46 15.01 1.77
C VAL A 77 -19.69 14.61 0.98
N GLU A 78 -19.71 14.98 -0.29
CA GLU A 78 -20.71 14.55 -1.25
C GLU A 78 -20.14 13.48 -2.17
N THR A 79 -20.86 12.37 -2.30
CA THR A 79 -20.57 11.30 -3.26
C THR A 79 -21.84 10.55 -3.62
N ALA A 80 -21.95 10.09 -4.86
CA ALA A 80 -23.13 9.39 -5.37
C ALA A 80 -24.48 10.11 -5.08
N GLY A 81 -24.47 11.46 -5.08
CA GLY A 81 -25.64 12.29 -4.78
C GLY A 81 -26.05 12.32 -3.31
N GLN A 82 -25.22 11.81 -2.40
CA GLN A 82 -25.43 11.86 -0.95
C GLN A 82 -24.38 12.73 -0.30
N THR A 83 -24.83 13.70 0.50
CA THR A 83 -23.98 14.57 1.31
C THR A 83 -23.99 14.12 2.75
N ARG A 84 -22.81 13.98 3.36
CA ARG A 84 -22.65 13.62 4.77
C ARG A 84 -21.60 14.48 5.44
N GLN A 85 -21.83 14.80 6.70
CA GLN A 85 -20.91 15.60 7.49
C GLN A 85 -19.92 14.68 8.23
N ALA A 86 -18.64 15.00 8.16
CA ALA A 86 -17.61 14.32 8.95
C ALA A 86 -17.58 14.86 10.38
N ALA A 87 -17.43 13.96 11.35
CA ALA A 87 -17.28 14.30 12.77
C ALA A 87 -15.80 14.42 13.13
N GLU A 88 -15.41 15.52 13.79
CA GLU A 88 -14.05 15.71 14.29
C GLU A 88 -13.77 14.71 15.42
N GLN A 89 -12.68 13.95 15.30
CA GLN A 89 -12.24 12.97 16.29
C GLN A 89 -11.07 13.50 17.13
N SER A 90 -10.20 14.29 16.50
CA SER A 90 -9.11 15.01 17.14
C SER A 90 -8.69 16.19 16.26
N SER A 91 -7.74 17.01 16.71
CA SER A 91 -7.36 18.24 16.02
C SER A 91 -6.97 18.00 14.55
N GLY A 92 -7.83 18.41 13.62
CA GLY A 92 -7.61 18.25 12.17
C GLY A 92 -7.85 16.83 11.63
N VAL A 93 -8.43 15.94 12.44
CA VAL A 93 -8.78 14.57 12.05
C VAL A 93 -10.29 14.40 12.16
N TYR A 94 -10.91 14.02 11.05
CA TYR A 94 -12.36 13.86 10.93
C TYR A 94 -12.70 12.49 10.39
N GLN A 95 -13.93 12.04 10.62
CA GLN A 95 -14.38 10.70 10.29
C GLN A 95 -15.84 10.69 9.83
N LEU A 96 -16.15 9.81 8.88
CA LEU A 96 -17.52 9.44 8.50
C LEU A 96 -17.58 7.95 8.14
N ASP A 97 -18.78 7.39 8.10
CA ASP A 97 -19.00 6.00 7.67
C ASP A 97 -18.57 5.80 6.21
N ALA A 98 -17.95 4.66 5.91
CA ALA A 98 -17.32 4.41 4.63
C ALA A 98 -18.29 4.13 3.46
N GLU A 99 -19.49 3.62 3.67
CA GLU A 99 -20.45 3.43 2.58
C GLU A 99 -20.84 4.78 1.96
N PRO A 100 -20.92 4.98 0.63
CA PRO A 100 -20.80 3.96 -0.40
C PRO A 100 -19.35 3.76 -0.90
N VAL A 101 -18.37 4.51 -0.40
CA VAL A 101 -16.99 4.47 -0.89
C VAL A 101 -16.23 3.19 -0.54
N ALA A 102 -16.73 2.41 0.44
CA ALA A 102 -16.24 1.07 0.74
C ALA A 102 -16.46 0.05 -0.40
N GLN A 103 -17.40 0.31 -1.30
CA GLN A 103 -17.65 -0.58 -2.43
C GLN A 103 -16.52 -0.50 -3.47
N PRO A 104 -16.10 -1.62 -4.07
CA PRO A 104 -15.12 -1.58 -5.16
C PRO A 104 -15.56 -0.66 -6.30
N GLY A 105 -14.70 0.26 -6.71
CA GLY A 105 -15.03 1.23 -7.75
C GLY A 105 -14.28 2.55 -7.63
N ARG A 106 -14.68 3.48 -8.49
CA ARG A 106 -14.23 4.88 -8.49
C ARG A 106 -15.32 5.74 -7.89
N HIS A 107 -14.96 6.54 -6.89
CA HIS A 107 -15.88 7.39 -6.16
C HIS A 107 -15.44 8.83 -6.33
N ALA A 108 -16.17 9.60 -7.13
CA ALA A 108 -15.99 11.04 -7.21
C ALA A 108 -16.49 11.68 -5.90
N LEU A 109 -15.67 12.57 -5.34
CA LEU A 109 -15.92 13.25 -4.09
C LEU A 109 -15.94 14.77 -4.32
N THR A 110 -16.93 15.43 -3.74
CA THR A 110 -16.95 16.88 -3.56
C THR A 110 -16.88 17.17 -2.06
N LEU A 111 -15.91 17.98 -1.67
CA LEU A 111 -15.53 18.20 -0.27
C LEU A 111 -15.72 19.69 0.04
N THR A 112 -16.66 20.01 0.91
CA THR A 112 -16.91 21.39 1.34
C THR A 112 -16.34 21.59 2.73
N LEU A 113 -15.33 22.45 2.87
CA LEU A 113 -14.65 22.77 4.12
C LEU A 113 -15.03 24.19 4.55
N GLN A 114 -15.61 24.33 5.74
CA GLN A 114 -16.07 25.61 6.27
C GLN A 114 -15.67 25.80 7.73
N GLY A 115 -15.38 27.04 8.12
CA GLY A 115 -15.09 27.41 9.51
C GLY A 115 -13.67 27.92 9.71
N GLN A 116 -13.40 28.59 10.84
CA GLN A 116 -12.09 29.19 11.11
C GLN A 116 -11.59 30.16 10.02
N GLY A 117 -12.52 30.83 9.31
CA GLY A 117 -12.22 31.71 8.18
C GLY A 117 -11.94 30.97 6.86
N LEU A 118 -12.10 29.65 6.82
CA LEU A 118 -12.03 28.83 5.61
C LEU A 118 -13.44 28.69 4.99
N GLU A 119 -13.49 28.81 3.67
CA GLU A 119 -14.62 28.39 2.83
C GLU A 119 -14.03 27.88 1.51
N GLU A 120 -13.84 26.57 1.39
CA GLU A 120 -13.26 25.95 0.21
C GLU A 120 -14.09 24.75 -0.24
N LEU A 121 -14.19 24.60 -1.56
CA LEU A 121 -14.76 23.45 -2.24
C LEU A 121 -13.63 22.72 -2.97
N LEU A 122 -13.37 21.47 -2.58
CA LEU A 122 -12.36 20.62 -3.19
C LEU A 122 -13.03 19.45 -3.91
N THR A 123 -12.33 18.86 -4.88
CA THR A 123 -12.75 17.62 -5.54
C THR A 123 -11.64 16.58 -5.48
N ALA A 124 -12.04 15.32 -5.37
CA ALA A 124 -11.12 14.20 -5.36
C ALA A 124 -11.78 12.96 -5.98
N GLU A 125 -10.97 11.94 -6.25
CA GLU A 125 -11.44 10.60 -6.62
C GLU A 125 -10.81 9.59 -5.66
N LEU A 126 -11.65 8.77 -5.03
CA LEU A 126 -11.22 7.61 -4.24
C LEU A 126 -11.41 6.34 -5.07
N ILE A 127 -10.35 5.55 -5.20
CA ILE A 127 -10.38 4.27 -5.93
C ILE A 127 -10.31 3.13 -4.91
N THR A 128 -11.41 2.40 -4.76
CA THR A 128 -11.49 1.23 -3.89
C THR A 128 -11.28 -0.03 -4.73
N PRO A 129 -10.22 -0.82 -4.48
CA PRO A 129 -9.91 -1.99 -5.28
C PRO A 129 -10.93 -3.11 -5.04
N ALA A 130 -11.14 -3.94 -6.07
CA ALA A 130 -11.87 -5.19 -5.89
C ALA A 130 -11.06 -6.15 -5.00
N PRO A 131 -11.73 -6.98 -4.17
CA PRO A 131 -11.04 -7.97 -3.35
C PRO A 131 -10.22 -8.91 -4.23
N ALA A 132 -8.96 -9.15 -3.84
CA ALA A 132 -8.10 -10.06 -4.56
C ALA A 132 -8.69 -11.48 -4.51
N THR A 133 -8.95 -12.08 -5.67
CA THR A 133 -9.30 -13.50 -5.74
C THR A 133 -8.01 -14.30 -5.57
N SER A 134 -7.78 -14.88 -4.40
CA SER A 134 -6.66 -15.81 -4.24
C SER A 134 -6.89 -17.03 -5.14
N PRO A 135 -5.91 -17.44 -5.98
CA PRO A 135 -6.02 -18.71 -6.65
C PRO A 135 -6.08 -19.82 -5.59
N VAL A 136 -7.09 -20.68 -5.67
CA VAL A 136 -7.16 -21.89 -4.83
C VAL A 136 -5.90 -22.70 -5.13
N SER A 137 -4.98 -22.79 -4.17
CA SER A 137 -3.74 -23.54 -4.34
C SER A 137 -4.08 -25.00 -4.65
N GLY A 138 -3.83 -25.40 -5.89
CA GLY A 138 -4.31 -26.66 -6.45
C GLY A 138 -3.53 -27.86 -5.94
N TYR A 139 -3.94 -28.42 -4.80
CA TYR A 139 -3.59 -29.81 -4.45
C TYR A 139 -4.45 -30.83 -5.22
N GLY A 140 -5.17 -30.41 -6.26
CA GLY A 140 -6.00 -31.30 -7.09
C GLY A 140 -5.20 -32.46 -7.70
N TRP A 141 -3.91 -32.26 -7.98
CA TRP A 141 -3.02 -33.30 -8.46
C TRP A 141 -2.67 -34.36 -7.39
N LEU A 142 -2.59 -33.96 -6.11
CA LEU A 142 -2.39 -34.90 -4.99
C LEU A 142 -3.64 -35.75 -4.76
N ALA A 143 -4.83 -35.15 -4.88
CA ALA A 143 -6.10 -35.87 -4.81
C ALA A 143 -6.23 -36.89 -5.96
N ALA A 144 -5.84 -36.51 -7.19
CA ALA A 144 -5.81 -37.42 -8.33
C ALA A 144 -4.79 -38.55 -8.16
N ALA A 145 -3.59 -38.25 -7.64
CA ALA A 145 -2.55 -39.24 -7.38
C ALA A 145 -2.98 -40.26 -6.30
N LEU A 146 -3.61 -39.80 -5.21
CA LEU A 146 -4.18 -40.67 -4.18
C LEU A 146 -5.28 -41.59 -4.75
N GLY A 147 -6.17 -41.05 -5.58
CA GLY A 147 -7.20 -41.84 -6.25
C GLY A 147 -6.63 -42.94 -7.15
N ALA A 148 -5.56 -42.66 -7.90
CA ALA A 148 -4.90 -43.64 -8.74
C ALA A 148 -4.25 -44.78 -7.92
N VAL A 149 -3.62 -44.45 -6.78
CA VAL A 149 -3.00 -45.45 -5.90
C VAL A 149 -4.06 -46.37 -5.28
N VAL A 150 -5.19 -45.83 -4.82
CA VAL A 150 -6.31 -46.64 -4.28
C VAL A 150 -6.88 -47.58 -5.34
N ALA A 151 -7.05 -47.10 -6.58
CA ALA A 151 -7.54 -47.93 -7.67
C ALA A 151 -6.58 -49.09 -7.99
N LEU A 152 -5.26 -48.85 -8.01
CA LEU A 152 -4.25 -49.89 -8.24
C LEU A 152 -4.24 -50.95 -7.13
N ILE A 153 -4.41 -50.55 -5.87
CA ILE A 153 -4.51 -51.49 -4.74
C ILE A 153 -5.79 -52.33 -4.85
N ALA A 154 -6.93 -51.71 -5.18
CA ALA A 154 -8.19 -52.44 -5.37
C ALA A 154 -8.08 -53.47 -6.50
N VAL A 155 -7.47 -53.09 -7.63
CA VAL A 155 -7.20 -54.00 -8.75
C VAL A 155 -6.29 -55.16 -8.30
N ALA A 156 -5.18 -54.89 -7.61
CA ALA A 156 -4.27 -55.93 -7.12
C ALA A 156 -4.94 -56.93 -6.15
N LEU A 157 -5.90 -56.47 -5.34
CA LEU A 157 -6.67 -57.32 -4.43
C LEU A 157 -7.74 -58.17 -5.16
N LEU A 158 -8.25 -57.71 -6.30
CA LEU A 158 -9.21 -58.42 -7.14
C LEU A 158 -8.60 -59.57 -7.95
N TYR A 159 -7.29 -59.53 -8.19
CA TYR A 159 -6.54 -60.55 -8.94
C TYR A 159 -5.70 -61.49 -8.04
N ARG A 160 -5.96 -61.52 -6.74
CA ARG A 160 -5.33 -62.43 -5.76
C ARG A 160 -6.19 -63.65 -5.51
#